data_AF-A0A350F143-F1
#
_entry.id   AF-A0A350F143-F1
#
_cell.length_a   1.000
_cell.length_b   1.000
_cell.length_c   1.000
_cell.angle_alpha   90.00
_cell.angle_beta   90.00
_cell.angle_gamma   90.00
#
_symmetry.space_group_name_H-M   'P 1'
#
loop_
_entity.id
_entity.type
_entity.pdbx_description
1 polymer ?
#
loop_
_entity_poly.entity_id
_entity_poly.type
_entity_poly.pdbx_seq_one_letter_code
_entity_poly.pdbx_strand_id
1 'polypeptide(L)'
;AEIWDVEGKRYIDFASGIAVLNVGHSHPKVRAAVACQLEGYQHLAFQVTPYEPYIELAERLNRLMPGKGKKKTIFLSTGAEAV
;
A
#
# COMPACT_ATOMS: atom_id res chain seq x y z
N ALA A 1 -7.23 -16.81 2.11
CA ALA A 1 -6.11 -16.56 3.06
C ALA A 1 -5.34 -17.87 3.21
N GLU A 2 -4.72 -18.32 2.12
CA GLU A 2 -3.99 -19.57 2.08
C GLU A 2 -2.64 -19.30 1.46
N ILE A 3 -1.62 -20.02 1.94
CA ILE A 3 -0.26 -19.96 1.44
C ILE A 3 0.29 -21.38 1.29
N TRP A 4 1.27 -21.53 0.39
CA TRP A 4 1.96 -22.78 0.14
C TRP A 4 3.44 -22.58 0.37
N ASP A 5 4.08 -23.54 1.01
CA ASP A 5 5.55 -23.57 1.05
C ASP A 5 6.12 -24.18 -0.23
N VAL A 6 7.46 -24.24 -0.30
CA VAL A 6 8.20 -24.74 -1.46
C VAL A 6 8.01 -26.25 -1.69
N GLU A 7 7.50 -26.98 -0.70
CA GLU A 7 7.18 -28.41 -0.78
C GLU A 7 5.71 -28.65 -1.18
N GLY A 8 4.94 -27.57 -1.40
CA GLY A 8 3.54 -27.62 -1.79
C GLY A 8 2.56 -27.86 -0.63
N LYS A 9 3.01 -27.79 0.63
CA LYS A 9 2.12 -27.91 1.78
C LYS A 9 1.33 -26.62 1.96
N ARG A 10 0.01 -26.77 2.11
CA ARG A 10 -0.95 -25.67 2.27
C ARG A 10 -1.10 -25.27 3.74
N TYR A 11 -1.15 -23.97 3.99
CA TYR A 11 -1.42 -23.37 5.29
C TYR A 11 -2.57 -22.37 5.20
N ILE A 12 -3.35 -22.28 6.27
CA ILE A 12 -4.30 -21.17 6.47
C ILE A 12 -3.56 -20.06 7.19
N ASP A 13 -3.57 -18.85 6.63
CA ASP A 13 -2.87 -17.70 7.20
C ASP A 13 -3.77 -16.94 8.18
N PHE A 14 -3.47 -17.07 9.48
CA PHE A 14 -4.06 -16.30 10.56
C PHE A 14 -3.18 -15.11 11.01
N ALA A 15 -1.99 -14.93 10.44
CA ALA A 15 -1.04 -13.89 10.81
C ALA A 15 -1.11 -12.65 9.90
N SER A 16 -1.51 -12.82 8.64
CA SER A 16 -1.67 -11.75 7.64
C SER A 16 -0.39 -10.93 7.41
N GLY A 17 0.78 -11.58 7.49
CA GLY A 17 2.07 -10.92 7.34
C GLY A 17 2.29 -9.80 8.36
N ILE A 18 2.04 -10.09 9.64
CA ILE A 18 2.09 -9.10 10.73
C ILE A 18 1.09 -7.96 10.47
N ALA A 19 -0.19 -8.30 10.26
CA ALA A 19 -1.31 -7.38 10.07
C ALA A 19 -1.25 -6.45 8.83
N VAL A 20 -0.46 -6.81 7.82
CA VAL A 20 -0.31 -6.02 6.58
C VAL A 20 -1.31 -6.44 5.49
N LEU A 21 -1.56 -7.74 5.37
CA LEU A 21 -2.26 -8.32 4.21
C LEU A 21 -3.79 -8.36 4.38
N ASN A 22 -4.40 -7.25 4.77
CA ASN A 22 -5.83 -7.14 5.08
C ASN A 22 -6.76 -7.45 3.88
N VAL A 23 -6.29 -7.22 2.66
CA VAL A 23 -7.03 -7.57 1.41
C VAL A 23 -6.66 -8.96 0.86
N GLY A 24 -5.85 -9.71 1.60
CA GLY A 24 -5.34 -11.03 1.21
C GLY A 24 -4.05 -10.98 0.39
N HIS A 25 -3.43 -12.15 0.27
CA HIS A 25 -2.23 -12.37 -0.55
C HIS A 25 -2.54 -12.15 -2.03
N SER A 26 -1.68 -11.43 -2.74
CA SER A 26 -1.73 -11.30 -4.22
C SER A 26 -3.09 -10.86 -4.79
N HIS A 27 -3.80 -9.95 -4.09
CA HIS A 27 -5.13 -9.48 -4.50
C HIS A 27 -5.13 -8.98 -5.96
N PRO A 28 -6.03 -9.45 -6.85
CA PRO A 28 -5.98 -9.19 -8.28
C PRO A 28 -5.92 -7.70 -8.65
N LYS A 29 -6.71 -6.86 -7.96
CA LYS A 29 -6.70 -5.41 -8.19
C LYS A 29 -5.37 -4.74 -7.83
N VAL A 30 -4.70 -5.22 -6.77
CA VAL A 30 -3.40 -4.66 -6.33
C VAL A 30 -2.33 -5.04 -7.33
N ARG A 31 -2.29 -6.32 -7.74
CA ARG A 31 -1.36 -6.80 -8.77
C ARG A 31 -1.49 -6.04 -10.09
N ALA A 32 -2.73 -5.83 -10.56
CA ALA A 32 -3.00 -5.09 -11.78
C ALA A 32 -2.56 -3.61 -11.68
N ALA A 33 -2.84 -2.94 -10.55
CA ALA A 33 -2.43 -1.56 -10.33
C ALA A 33 -0.90 -1.39 -10.30
N VAL A 34 -0.19 -2.30 -9.63
CA VAL A 34 1.28 -2.31 -9.62
C VAL A 34 1.82 -2.49 -11.04
N ALA A 35 1.36 -3.51 -11.77
CA ALA A 35 1.81 -3.76 -13.15
C ALA A 35 1.56 -2.55 -14.06
N CYS A 36 0.37 -1.95 -14.00
CA CYS A 36 0.03 -0.77 -14.78
C CYS A 36 0.93 0.44 -14.48
N GLN A 37 1.26 0.68 -13.20
CA GLN A 37 2.13 1.79 -12.80
C GLN A 37 3.56 1.60 -13.31
N LEU A 38 4.04 0.35 -13.36
CA LEU A 38 5.39 0.01 -13.83
C LEU A 38 5.60 0.27 -15.33
N GLU A 39 4.54 0.33 -16.14
CA GLU A 39 4.63 0.77 -17.54
C GLU A 39 5.02 2.25 -17.68
N GLY A 40 4.80 3.05 -16.63
CA GLY A 40 5.20 4.47 -16.59
C GLY A 40 6.53 4.68 -15.89
N TYR A 41 6.53 4.59 -14.56
CA TYR A 41 7.72 4.83 -13.74
C TYR A 41 7.66 4.08 -12.41
N GLN A 42 8.84 3.69 -11.92
CA GLN A 42 9.02 3.06 -10.62
C GLN A 42 9.20 4.07 -9.48
N HIS A 43 10.04 5.09 -9.69
CA HIS A 43 10.39 6.05 -8.64
C HIS A 43 10.86 7.38 -9.26
N LEU A 44 10.35 8.49 -8.75
CA LEU A 44 10.69 9.84 -9.20
C LEU A 44 11.10 10.78 -8.05
N ALA A 45 11.21 10.27 -6.81
CA ALA A 45 11.36 11.05 -5.58
C ALA A 45 10.34 12.21 -5.50
N PHE A 46 9.23 12.02 -4.78
CA PHE A 46 8.10 12.96 -4.82
C PHE A 46 8.47 14.43 -4.50
N GLN A 47 9.47 14.63 -3.62
CA GLN A 47 9.97 15.97 -3.28
C GLN A 47 10.69 16.69 -4.45
N VAL A 48 11.18 15.94 -5.43
CA VAL A 48 11.88 16.43 -6.61
C VAL A 48 10.92 16.53 -7.79
N THR A 49 10.20 15.44 -8.10
CA THR A 49 9.23 15.39 -9.19
C THR A 49 7.89 14.86 -8.67
N PRO A 50 6.85 15.71 -8.56
CA PRO A 50 5.56 15.29 -8.06
C PRO A 50 4.81 14.42 -9.07
N TYR A 51 3.92 13.56 -8.57
CA TYR A 51 3.10 12.69 -9.41
C TYR A 51 1.71 12.46 -8.80
N GLU A 52 0.71 12.31 -9.69
CA GLU A 52 -0.72 12.27 -9.35
C GLU A 52 -1.09 11.19 -8.31
N PRO A 53 -0.61 9.92 -8.41
CA PRO A 53 -0.96 8.89 -7.42
C PRO A 53 -0.63 9.24 -5.96
N TYR A 54 0.44 10.02 -5.72
CA TYR A 54 0.79 10.48 -4.37
C TYR A 54 -0.27 11.47 -3.84
N ILE A 55 -0.69 12.43 -4.67
CA ILE A 55 -1.70 13.42 -4.30
C ILE A 55 -3.06 12.77 -4.08
N GLU A 56 -3.47 11.90 -5.01
CA GLU A 56 -4.75 11.17 -4.91
C GLU A 56 -4.84 10.36 -3.61
N LEU A 57 -3.76 9.64 -3.26
CA LEU A 57 -3.70 8.87 -2.02
C LEU A 57 -3.74 9.77 -0.79
N ALA A 58 -2.98 10.88 -0.79
CA ALA A 58 -2.97 11.84 0.31
C ALA A 58 -4.37 12.42 0.56
N GLU A 59 -5.06 12.86 -0.50
CA GLU A 59 -6.42 13.38 -0.39
C GLU A 59 -7.41 12.32 0.10
N ARG A 60 -7.29 11.09 -0.38
CA ARG A 60 -8.13 9.97 0.06
C ARG A 60 -7.93 9.68 1.54
N LEU A 61 -6.69 9.68 2.03
CA LEU A 61 -6.39 9.50 3.46
C LEU A 61 -6.91 10.67 4.30
N ASN A 62 -6.76 11.91 3.83
CA ASN A 62 -7.31 13.09 4.50
C ASN A 62 -8.84 13.01 4.66
N ARG A 63 -9.55 12.44 3.67
CA ARG A 63 -11.01 12.21 3.76
C ARG A 63 -11.38 11.10 4.75
N LEU A 64 -10.57 10.04 4.82
CA LEU A 64 -10.86 8.87 5.67
C LEU A 64 -10.47 9.05 7.14
N MET A 65 -9.44 9.84 7.42
CA MET A 65 -8.94 10.03 8.78
C MET A 65 -10.04 10.61 9.68
N PRO A 66 -10.30 10.09 10.90
CA PRO A 66 -11.29 10.66 11.81
C PRO A 66 -10.93 12.07 12.30
N GLY A 67 -11.91 12.76 12.90
CA GLY A 67 -11.73 14.10 13.48
C GLY A 67 -12.18 15.24 12.56
N LYS A 68 -12.50 16.39 13.18
CA LYS A 68 -12.90 17.63 12.49
C LYS A 68 -11.65 18.42 12.07
N GLY A 69 -11.77 19.24 11.03
CA GLY A 69 -10.71 20.16 10.58
C GLY A 69 -9.97 19.71 9.32
N LYS A 70 -9.14 20.61 8.79
CA LYS A 70 -8.32 20.37 7.60
C LYS A 70 -7.17 19.42 7.95
N LYS A 71 -6.93 18.43 7.08
CA LYS A 71 -5.86 17.43 7.24
C LYS A 71 -4.86 17.54 6.10
N LYS A 72 -3.62 17.13 6.38
CA LYS A 72 -2.52 17.03 5.42
C LYS A 72 -1.79 15.72 5.66
N THR A 73 -1.13 15.20 4.64
CA THR A 73 -0.45 13.90 4.66
C THR A 73 0.99 14.04 4.17
N ILE A 74 1.88 13.27 4.77
CA ILE A 74 3.23 12.99 4.27
C ILE A 74 3.37 11.47 4.15
N PHE A 75 4.08 10.98 3.13
CA PHE A 75 4.38 9.55 2.98
C PHE A 75 5.83 9.26 3.32
N LEU A 76 6.03 8.13 3.99
CA LEU A 76 7.30 7.56 4.40
C LEU A 76 7.25 6.06 4.07
N SER A 77 8.37 5.36 4.20
CA SER A 77 8.47 3.97 3.74
C SER A 77 8.03 2.97 4.81
N THR A 78 8.17 3.35 6.09
CA THR A 78 7.93 2.46 7.23
C THR A 78 7.05 3.09 8.29
N GLY A 79 6.42 2.26 9.12
CA GLY A 79 5.70 2.73 10.30
C GLY A 79 6.61 3.37 11.35
N ALA A 80 7.88 2.97 11.41
CA ALA A 80 8.86 3.54 12.34
C ALA A 80 9.22 4.99 12.00
N GLU A 81 9.31 5.33 10.71
CA GLU A 81 9.56 6.72 10.29
C GLU A 81 8.35 7.64 10.55
N ALA A 82 7.14 7.07 10.62
CA ALA A 82 5.90 7.83 10.76
C ALA A 82 5.57 8.23 12.21
N VAL A 83 6.26 7.66 13.20
CA VAL A 83 6.10 7.95 14.64
C VAL A 83 7.19 8.89 15.09
#